data_AF-W7QBA2-F1
#
_entry.id   AF-W7QBA2-F1
#
_cell.length_a   1.000
_cell.length_b   1.000
_cell.length_c   1.000
_cell.angle_alpha   90.00
_cell.angle_beta   90.00
_cell.angle_gamma   90.00
#
_symmetry.space_group_name_H-M   'P 1'
#
loop_
_entity.id
_entity.type
_entity.pdbx_description
1 polymer ?
#
loop_
_entity_poly.entity_id
_entity_poly.type
_entity_poly.pdbx_seq_one_letter_code
_entity_poly.pdbx_strand_id
1 'polypeptide(L)'
;MNSASPVAPVTASLDDPFYYLANFRFVLGWVRERHDDLLDVGERRFIADFHGLPRASQALLVRMVMRKGDHFRTTKLVYAEIDDSSVALDALIDASWVDADPLLSLEELFRQLRLAELRRILGEEIASAGLSKSAGKAALYQSLSRRLDAPRRLADWGETSLLQGERVIRLAAMATCDRLRLMFFGNLRQDWSEFVLAELGLQRFERVAFSLASRAFSTRDEVDAYLSLHRLRERLEEGECPEALHAQVPAVPEGNAWLGERRARLLYRLGQAAERGGRQALALQAYAEADSSEDGGGGHVEARIRRLRLLERLGEHERAFGLASVMAARKATLDEQTPDERESQALERLLPRLRRRLGLAAEVPQASPPPERWDLCLKRSAGKERCRSAWSRPSAIIWVLRRHRYTMWRMR
;
A
#
# COMPACT_ATOMS: atom_id res chain seq x y z
N MET A 1 14.29 42.33 -12.04
CA MET A 1 12.82 42.27 -12.22
C MET A 1 12.50 40.99 -12.97
N ASN A 2 12.42 39.86 -12.27
CA ASN A 2 11.80 38.66 -12.81
C ASN A 2 10.51 38.49 -12.02
N SER A 3 9.45 39.11 -12.55
CA SER A 3 8.09 38.91 -12.07
C SER A 3 7.81 37.43 -12.21
N ALA A 4 7.86 36.69 -11.11
CA ALA A 4 7.32 35.35 -11.04
C ALA A 4 5.83 35.49 -11.32
N SER A 5 5.41 35.17 -12.54
CA SER A 5 4.00 35.06 -12.88
C SER A 5 3.33 34.19 -11.83
N PRO A 6 2.17 34.59 -11.29
CA PRO A 6 1.45 33.76 -10.34
C PRO A 6 1.16 32.43 -11.04
N VAL A 7 1.78 31.36 -10.55
CA VAL A 7 1.46 29.99 -10.96
C VAL A 7 -0.03 29.85 -10.68
N ALA A 8 -0.82 29.63 -11.74
CA ALA A 8 -2.26 29.45 -11.65
C ALA A 8 -2.58 28.40 -10.57
N PRO A 9 -3.71 28.53 -9.84
CA PRO A 9 -4.10 27.51 -8.89
C PRO A 9 -4.11 26.14 -9.59
N VAL A 10 -3.46 25.17 -8.95
CA VAL A 10 -3.38 23.77 -9.41
C VAL A 10 -4.77 23.11 -9.43
N THR A 11 -5.74 23.74 -8.79
CA THR A 11 -7.09 23.24 -8.53
C THR A 11 -8.12 24.07 -9.30
N ALA A 12 -9.09 23.37 -9.91
CA ALA A 12 -10.23 23.99 -10.56
C ALA A 12 -11.29 24.43 -9.54
N SER A 13 -11.97 25.55 -9.82
CA SER A 13 -13.07 26.04 -8.99
C SER A 13 -14.19 25.00 -8.89
N LEU A 14 -14.69 24.77 -7.68
CA LEU A 14 -15.80 23.85 -7.41
C LEU A 14 -17.16 24.38 -7.89
N ASP A 15 -17.24 25.66 -8.27
CA ASP A 15 -18.44 26.24 -8.88
C ASP A 15 -18.64 25.75 -10.34
N ASP A 16 -17.56 25.28 -11.00
CA ASP A 16 -17.67 24.61 -12.30
C ASP A 16 -18.09 23.15 -12.09
N PRO A 17 -19.24 22.70 -12.62
CA PRO A 17 -19.66 21.30 -12.50
C PRO A 17 -18.66 20.31 -13.12
N PHE A 18 -17.72 20.76 -13.96
CA PHE A 18 -16.66 19.95 -14.56
C PHE A 18 -15.28 20.10 -13.88
N TYR A 19 -15.21 20.61 -12.64
CA TYR A 19 -13.95 20.78 -11.91
C TYR A 19 -13.08 19.51 -11.92
N TYR A 20 -13.70 18.33 -11.80
CA TYR A 20 -13.02 17.04 -11.78
C TYR A 20 -12.36 16.71 -13.13
N LEU A 21 -13.01 17.08 -14.24
CA LEU A 21 -12.47 16.92 -15.58
C LEU A 21 -11.29 17.85 -15.81
N ALA A 22 -11.36 19.09 -15.32
CA ALA A 22 -10.27 20.05 -15.38
C ALA A 22 -9.04 19.53 -14.59
N ASN A 23 -9.24 19.04 -13.37
CA ASN A 23 -8.18 18.44 -12.56
C ASN A 23 -7.54 17.21 -13.24
N PHE A 24 -8.36 16.34 -13.84
CA PHE A 24 -7.84 15.18 -14.58
C PHE A 24 -7.00 15.61 -15.78
N ARG A 25 -7.49 16.56 -16.60
CA ARG A 25 -6.74 17.13 -17.73
C ARG A 25 -5.42 17.77 -17.29
N PHE A 26 -5.42 18.47 -16.14
CA PHE A 26 -4.20 19.02 -15.56
C PHE A 26 -3.18 17.91 -15.27
N VAL A 27 -3.60 16.79 -14.67
CA VAL A 27 -2.72 15.67 -14.40
C VAL A 27 -2.17 15.04 -15.67
N LEU A 28 -3.01 14.83 -16.70
CA LEU A 28 -2.55 14.32 -17.99
C LEU A 28 -1.47 15.23 -18.59
N GLY A 29 -1.69 16.55 -18.59
CA GLY A 29 -0.73 17.54 -19.07
C GLY A 29 0.56 17.53 -18.26
N TRP A 30 0.47 17.45 -16.93
CA TRP A 30 1.62 17.43 -16.03
C TRP A 30 2.49 16.19 -16.26
N VAL A 31 1.87 15.00 -16.41
CA VAL A 31 2.59 13.75 -16.68
C VAL A 31 3.24 13.78 -18.05
N ARG A 32 2.54 14.29 -19.09
CA ARG A 32 3.11 14.51 -20.42
C ARG A 32 4.30 15.46 -20.41
N GLU A 33 4.28 16.49 -19.58
CA GLU A 33 5.37 17.47 -19.52
C GLU A 33 6.63 16.91 -18.84
N ARG A 34 6.46 16.10 -17.77
CA ARG A 34 7.57 15.70 -16.88
C ARG A 34 8.03 14.25 -17.02
N HIS A 35 7.21 13.40 -17.61
CA HIS A 35 7.45 11.96 -17.66
C HIS A 35 7.13 11.36 -19.03
N ASP A 36 7.13 12.14 -20.11
CA ASP A 36 6.88 11.60 -21.45
C ASP A 36 7.84 10.47 -21.82
N ASP A 37 9.09 10.56 -21.37
CA ASP A 37 10.13 9.55 -21.56
C ASP A 37 9.78 8.20 -20.92
N LEU A 38 8.91 8.18 -19.90
CA LEU A 38 8.50 6.97 -19.20
C LEU A 38 7.23 6.33 -19.78
N LEU A 39 6.49 7.04 -20.63
CA LEU A 39 5.25 6.57 -21.22
C LEU A 39 5.51 5.63 -22.40
N ASP A 40 4.70 4.59 -22.58
CA ASP A 40 4.73 3.78 -23.81
C ASP A 40 3.85 4.40 -24.92
N VAL A 41 3.84 3.77 -26.09
CA VAL A 41 3.04 4.22 -27.23
C VAL A 41 1.54 4.22 -26.91
N GLY A 42 1.06 3.22 -26.17
CA GLY A 42 -0.35 3.08 -25.80
C GLY A 42 -0.81 4.16 -24.83
N GLU A 43 0.01 4.47 -23.83
CA GLU A 43 -0.25 5.53 -22.84
C GLU A 43 -0.18 6.92 -23.47
N ARG A 44 0.78 7.18 -24.35
CA ARG A 44 0.83 8.43 -25.11
C ARG A 44 -0.41 8.61 -26.00
N ARG A 45 -0.82 7.53 -26.68
CA ARG A 45 -2.03 7.51 -27.49
C ARG A 45 -3.27 7.72 -26.63
N PHE A 46 -3.39 7.07 -25.47
CA PHE A 46 -4.50 7.28 -24.54
C PHE A 46 -4.68 8.76 -24.20
N ILE A 47 -3.57 9.45 -23.86
CA ILE A 47 -3.62 10.87 -23.52
C ILE A 47 -4.06 11.72 -24.72
N ALA A 48 -3.52 11.45 -25.92
CA ALA A 48 -3.91 12.17 -27.14
C ALA A 48 -5.39 11.93 -27.50
N ASP A 49 -5.81 10.68 -27.54
CA ASP A 49 -7.19 10.26 -27.88
C ASP A 49 -8.19 10.83 -26.85
N PHE A 50 -7.80 10.95 -25.57
CA PHE A 50 -8.65 11.51 -24.52
C PHE A 50 -9.02 12.96 -24.82
N HIS A 51 -8.06 13.75 -25.30
CA HIS A 51 -8.32 15.13 -25.68
C HIS A 51 -9.20 15.25 -26.94
N GLY A 52 -9.19 14.25 -27.82
CA GLY A 52 -10.04 14.19 -29.01
C GLY A 52 -11.50 13.79 -28.75
N LEU A 53 -11.81 13.19 -27.60
CA LEU A 53 -13.17 12.76 -27.27
C LEU A 53 -14.12 13.94 -27.02
N PRO A 54 -15.44 13.76 -27.22
CA PRO A 54 -16.44 14.73 -26.77
C PRO A 54 -16.30 15.03 -25.27
N ARG A 55 -16.56 16.28 -24.86
CA ARG A 55 -16.45 16.69 -23.44
C ARG A 55 -17.29 15.82 -22.51
N ALA A 56 -18.50 15.44 -22.93
CA ALA A 56 -19.38 14.55 -22.18
C ALA A 56 -18.76 13.16 -21.93
N SER A 57 -18.14 12.57 -22.95
CA SER A 57 -17.43 11.28 -22.85
C SER A 57 -16.20 11.38 -21.95
N GLN A 58 -15.41 12.46 -22.08
CA GLN A 58 -14.29 12.72 -21.17
C GLN A 58 -14.76 12.82 -19.72
N ALA A 59 -15.82 13.59 -19.47
CA ALA A 59 -16.40 13.75 -18.14
C ALA A 59 -16.89 12.41 -17.58
N LEU A 60 -17.62 11.62 -18.38
CA LEU A 60 -18.13 10.32 -17.96
C LEU A 60 -16.99 9.35 -17.61
N LEU A 61 -15.91 9.32 -18.41
CA LEU A 61 -14.73 8.51 -18.11
C LEU A 61 -14.14 8.89 -16.74
N VAL A 62 -13.92 10.18 -16.50
CA VAL A 62 -13.35 10.65 -15.23
C VAL A 62 -14.28 10.34 -14.05
N ARG A 63 -15.60 10.48 -14.23
CA ARG A 63 -16.59 10.08 -13.21
C ARG A 63 -16.48 8.60 -12.86
N MET A 64 -16.26 7.71 -13.83
CA MET A 64 -16.05 6.28 -13.58
C MET A 64 -14.71 6.02 -12.89
N VAL A 65 -13.62 6.63 -13.36
CA VAL A 65 -12.26 6.50 -12.78
C VAL A 65 -12.21 6.93 -11.31
N MET A 66 -12.98 7.96 -10.94
CA MET A 66 -13.02 8.45 -9.56
C MET A 66 -13.91 7.63 -8.62
N ARG A 67 -14.72 6.71 -9.15
CA ARG A 67 -15.60 5.86 -8.34
C ARG A 67 -14.89 4.57 -7.95
N LYS A 68 -15.34 3.99 -6.83
CA LYS A 68 -14.83 2.69 -6.38
C LYS A 68 -15.34 1.58 -7.30
N GLY A 69 -14.41 0.73 -7.75
CA GLY A 69 -14.68 -0.42 -8.62
C GLY A 69 -14.59 -0.08 -10.10
N ASP A 70 -14.56 -1.10 -10.92
CA ASP A 70 -14.45 -1.03 -12.39
C ASP A 70 -15.75 -1.41 -13.10
N HIS A 71 -16.67 -2.10 -12.43
CA HIS A 71 -17.97 -2.49 -12.97
C HIS A 71 -19.06 -1.50 -12.56
N PHE A 72 -19.82 -1.02 -13.56
CA PHE A 72 -20.88 -0.03 -13.36
C PHE A 72 -22.17 -0.46 -14.03
N ARG A 73 -23.29 -0.20 -13.36
CA ARG A 73 -24.62 -0.28 -13.96
C ARG A 73 -24.92 1.01 -14.73
N THR A 74 -25.41 0.92 -15.95
CA THR A 74 -25.69 2.10 -16.79
C THR A 74 -26.72 3.04 -16.15
N THR A 75 -27.73 2.53 -15.43
CA THR A 75 -28.70 3.37 -14.70
C THR A 75 -28.10 4.16 -13.54
N LYS A 76 -26.87 3.83 -13.13
CA LYS A 76 -26.13 4.50 -12.06
C LYS A 76 -25.10 5.51 -12.58
N LEU A 77 -25.05 5.71 -13.89
CA LEU A 77 -24.18 6.68 -14.55
C LEU A 77 -25.04 7.81 -15.11
N VAL A 78 -25.64 8.58 -14.21
CA VAL A 78 -26.47 9.74 -14.56
C VAL A 78 -25.94 10.94 -13.79
N TYR A 79 -25.57 11.99 -14.52
CA TYR A 79 -24.94 13.19 -13.99
C TYR A 79 -25.59 14.41 -14.63
N ALA A 80 -25.94 15.43 -13.84
CA ALA A 80 -26.72 16.57 -14.33
C ALA A 80 -25.95 17.40 -15.39
N GLU A 81 -24.63 17.40 -15.31
CA GLU A 81 -23.75 18.09 -16.26
C GLU A 81 -23.42 17.26 -17.51
N ILE A 82 -23.85 16.00 -17.59
CA ILE A 82 -23.62 15.11 -18.73
C ILE A 82 -24.98 14.79 -19.33
N ASP A 83 -25.32 15.47 -20.43
CA ASP A 83 -26.63 15.40 -21.07
C ASP A 83 -27.13 13.96 -21.30
N ASP A 84 -26.65 13.29 -22.35
CA ASP A 84 -26.97 11.88 -22.63
C ASP A 84 -25.77 10.99 -22.29
N SER A 85 -25.86 10.33 -21.14
CA SER A 85 -24.82 9.41 -20.68
C SER A 85 -24.69 8.16 -21.56
N SER A 86 -25.71 7.78 -22.34
CA SER A 86 -25.61 6.68 -23.31
C SER A 86 -24.73 7.09 -24.49
N VAL A 87 -24.98 8.26 -25.09
CA VAL A 87 -24.16 8.77 -26.20
C VAL A 87 -22.72 9.03 -25.75
N ALA A 88 -22.55 9.58 -24.54
CA ALA A 88 -21.23 9.78 -23.96
C ALA A 88 -20.46 8.46 -23.79
N LEU A 89 -21.18 7.39 -23.45
CA LEU A 89 -20.62 6.05 -23.25
C LEU A 89 -20.21 5.38 -24.56
N ASP A 90 -20.97 5.56 -25.65
CA ASP A 90 -20.70 4.92 -26.93
C ASP A 90 -19.29 5.28 -27.46
N ALA A 91 -18.88 6.55 -27.36
CA ALA A 91 -17.53 6.97 -27.74
C ALA A 91 -16.42 6.30 -26.89
N LEU A 92 -16.70 5.96 -25.63
CA LEU A 92 -15.75 5.25 -24.76
C LEU A 92 -15.68 3.76 -25.10
N ILE A 93 -16.80 3.18 -25.56
CA ILE A 93 -16.86 1.81 -26.05
C ILE A 93 -16.09 1.69 -27.37
N ASP A 94 -16.30 2.62 -28.30
CA ASP A 94 -15.59 2.66 -29.58
C ASP A 94 -14.07 2.82 -29.38
N ALA A 95 -13.65 3.58 -28.37
CA ALA A 95 -12.25 3.70 -27.96
C ALA A 95 -11.71 2.48 -27.20
N SER A 96 -12.54 1.47 -26.94
CA SER A 96 -12.21 0.28 -26.12
C SER A 96 -11.78 0.60 -24.69
N TRP A 97 -12.20 1.75 -24.15
CA TRP A 97 -11.94 2.15 -22.76
C TRP A 97 -13.03 1.69 -21.82
N VAL A 98 -14.19 1.33 -22.37
CA VAL A 98 -15.27 0.65 -21.70
C VAL A 98 -15.61 -0.62 -22.46
N ASP A 99 -15.69 -1.72 -21.73
CA ASP A 99 -16.25 -2.98 -22.19
C ASP A 99 -17.76 -2.99 -21.89
N ALA A 100 -18.56 -3.04 -22.95
CA ALA A 100 -20.02 -2.91 -22.89
C ALA A 100 -20.74 -4.19 -22.44
N ASP A 101 -20.07 -5.34 -22.53
CA ASP A 101 -20.62 -6.66 -22.23
C ASP A 101 -19.52 -7.56 -21.60
N PRO A 102 -19.03 -7.19 -20.41
CA PRO A 102 -17.94 -7.90 -19.76
C PRO A 102 -18.40 -9.27 -19.26
N LEU A 103 -17.45 -10.21 -19.18
CA LEU A 103 -17.64 -11.41 -18.37
C LEU A 103 -17.66 -11.01 -16.89
N LEU A 104 -18.69 -11.47 -16.17
CA LEU A 104 -18.85 -11.25 -14.75
C LEU A 104 -18.61 -12.58 -14.02
N SER A 105 -17.75 -12.58 -13.02
CA SER A 105 -17.71 -13.63 -12.01
C SER A 105 -18.99 -13.62 -11.16
N LEU A 106 -19.25 -14.71 -10.43
CA LEU A 106 -20.36 -14.76 -9.49
C LEU A 106 -20.25 -13.65 -8.42
N GLU A 107 -19.04 -13.35 -7.96
CA GLU A 107 -18.82 -12.29 -6.98
C GLU A 107 -19.20 -10.91 -7.52
N GLU A 108 -18.76 -10.59 -8.74
CA GLU A 108 -19.08 -9.32 -9.41
C GLU A 108 -20.57 -9.19 -9.67
N LEU A 109 -21.22 -10.27 -10.13
CA LEU A 109 -22.67 -10.31 -10.29
C LEU A 109 -23.38 -9.99 -8.96
N PHE A 110 -22.96 -10.63 -7.88
CA PHE A 110 -23.50 -10.36 -6.54
C PHE A 110 -23.19 -8.94 -6.07
N ARG A 111 -22.05 -8.35 -6.45
CA ARG A 111 -21.71 -6.97 -6.09
C ARG A 111 -22.60 -5.95 -6.81
N GLN A 112 -22.92 -6.19 -8.09
CA GLN A 112 -23.71 -5.27 -8.92
C GLN A 112 -25.22 -5.38 -8.71
N LEU A 113 -25.73 -6.57 -8.44
CA LEU A 113 -27.16 -6.82 -8.40
C LEU A 113 -27.75 -6.84 -6.98
N ARG A 114 -29.01 -6.40 -6.91
CA ARG A 114 -29.83 -6.49 -5.70
C ARG A 114 -30.30 -7.92 -5.48
N LEU A 115 -30.64 -8.24 -4.23
CA LEU A 115 -31.09 -9.60 -3.87
C LEU A 115 -32.33 -10.05 -4.66
N ALA A 116 -33.28 -9.16 -4.93
CA ALA A 116 -34.47 -9.48 -5.72
C ALA A 116 -34.12 -9.83 -7.18
N GLU A 117 -33.18 -9.09 -7.77
CA GLU A 117 -32.68 -9.32 -9.14
C GLU A 117 -31.93 -10.66 -9.19
N LEU A 118 -31.03 -10.92 -8.24
CA LEU A 118 -30.28 -12.18 -8.13
C LEU A 118 -31.20 -13.40 -8.01
N ARG A 119 -32.26 -13.32 -7.20
CA ARG A 119 -33.23 -14.42 -7.03
C ARG A 119 -33.98 -14.77 -8.32
N ARG A 120 -34.12 -13.82 -9.24
CA ARG A 120 -34.79 -14.03 -10.51
C ARG A 120 -33.83 -14.57 -11.55
N ILE A 121 -32.68 -13.90 -11.73
CA ILE A 121 -31.65 -14.32 -12.70
C ILE A 121 -31.13 -15.71 -12.37
N LEU A 122 -30.77 -15.96 -11.11
CA LEU A 122 -30.23 -17.25 -10.65
C LEU A 122 -31.32 -18.22 -10.19
N GLY A 123 -32.58 -18.02 -10.60
CA GLY A 123 -33.73 -18.78 -10.08
C GLY A 123 -33.57 -20.30 -10.25
N GLU A 124 -33.11 -20.74 -11.42
CA GLU A 124 -32.86 -22.15 -11.72
C GLU A 124 -31.69 -22.70 -10.89
N GLU A 125 -30.61 -21.93 -10.78
CA GLU A 125 -29.43 -22.32 -9.99
C GLU A 125 -29.75 -22.44 -8.49
N ILE A 126 -30.56 -21.51 -7.97
CA ILE A 126 -31.05 -21.53 -6.57
C ILE A 126 -31.93 -22.75 -6.33
N ALA A 127 -32.85 -23.05 -7.24
CA ALA A 127 -33.73 -24.22 -7.14
C ALA A 127 -32.94 -25.53 -7.22
N SER A 128 -31.99 -25.63 -8.16
CA SER A 128 -31.13 -26.81 -8.33
C SER A 128 -30.17 -27.05 -7.16
N ALA A 129 -29.84 -26.00 -6.41
CA ALA A 129 -29.07 -26.08 -5.17
C ALA A 129 -29.93 -26.41 -3.93
N GLY A 130 -31.25 -26.58 -4.08
CA GLY A 130 -32.17 -26.87 -2.97
C GLY A 130 -32.32 -25.72 -1.98
N LEU A 131 -32.00 -24.49 -2.38
CA LEU A 131 -32.00 -23.33 -1.49
C LEU A 131 -33.41 -22.76 -1.35
N SER A 132 -33.73 -22.30 -0.14
CA SER A 132 -34.98 -21.58 0.10
C SER A 132 -35.05 -20.31 -0.75
N LYS A 133 -36.23 -20.02 -1.31
CA LYS A 133 -36.52 -18.75 -1.99
C LYS A 133 -36.36 -17.53 -1.06
N SER A 134 -36.40 -17.72 0.25
CA SER A 134 -36.16 -16.69 1.27
C SER A 134 -34.70 -16.55 1.70
N ALA A 135 -33.78 -17.39 1.20
CA ALA A 135 -32.38 -17.36 1.61
C ALA A 135 -31.75 -15.97 1.40
N GLY A 136 -30.96 -15.54 2.39
CA GLY A 136 -30.26 -14.27 2.36
C GLY A 136 -29.10 -14.28 1.36
N LYS A 137 -28.65 -13.08 0.95
CA LYS A 137 -27.61 -12.90 -0.08
C LYS A 137 -26.31 -13.67 0.23
N ALA A 138 -25.86 -13.67 1.48
CA ALA A 138 -24.64 -14.39 1.89
C ALA A 138 -24.80 -15.92 1.77
N ALA A 139 -25.94 -16.47 2.19
CA ALA A 139 -26.21 -17.91 2.10
C ALA A 139 -26.33 -18.38 0.64
N LEU A 140 -26.96 -17.56 -0.22
CA LEU A 140 -26.99 -17.80 -1.66
C LEU A 140 -25.57 -17.83 -2.24
N TYR A 141 -24.76 -16.81 -1.97
CA TYR A 141 -23.39 -16.73 -2.47
C TYR A 141 -22.54 -17.93 -2.04
N GLN A 142 -22.56 -18.27 -0.74
CA GLN A 142 -21.77 -19.39 -0.20
C GLN A 142 -22.14 -20.73 -0.83
N SER A 143 -23.42 -20.93 -1.16
CA SER A 143 -23.91 -22.18 -1.75
C SER A 143 -23.63 -22.26 -3.25
N LEU A 144 -23.80 -21.13 -3.96
CA LEU A 144 -23.65 -21.08 -5.41
C LEU A 144 -22.19 -20.95 -5.87
N SER A 145 -21.32 -20.30 -5.09
CA SER A 145 -19.89 -20.12 -5.44
C SER A 145 -19.13 -21.43 -5.62
N ARG A 146 -19.58 -22.53 -5.01
CA ARG A 146 -18.99 -23.86 -5.20
C ARG A 146 -19.40 -24.55 -6.50
N ARG A 147 -20.46 -24.05 -7.14
CA ARG A 147 -21.09 -24.63 -8.35
C ARG A 147 -20.82 -23.78 -9.59
N LEU A 148 -20.75 -22.47 -9.40
CA LEU A 148 -20.69 -21.47 -10.47
C LEU A 148 -19.37 -20.69 -10.38
N ASP A 149 -18.33 -21.27 -10.96
CA ASP A 149 -16.97 -20.69 -10.91
C ASP A 149 -16.61 -19.94 -12.21
N ALA A 150 -17.12 -20.41 -13.36
CA ALA A 150 -16.83 -19.78 -14.65
C ALA A 150 -17.54 -18.42 -14.78
N PRO A 151 -16.81 -17.32 -15.08
CA PRO A 151 -17.41 -16.03 -15.42
C PRO A 151 -18.30 -16.14 -16.66
N ARG A 152 -19.42 -15.42 -16.66
CA ARG A 152 -20.37 -15.38 -17.78
C ARG A 152 -20.81 -13.96 -18.06
N ARG A 153 -21.24 -13.67 -19.28
CA ARG A 153 -21.90 -12.40 -19.59
C ARG A 153 -23.22 -12.32 -18.85
N LEU A 154 -23.71 -11.10 -18.62
CA LEU A 154 -24.93 -10.88 -17.83
C LEU A 154 -26.13 -11.67 -18.37
N ALA A 155 -26.28 -11.74 -19.71
CA ALA A 155 -27.34 -12.48 -20.37
C ALA A 155 -27.25 -14.00 -20.19
N ASP A 156 -26.06 -14.54 -19.95
CA ASP A 156 -25.80 -15.98 -19.85
C ASP A 156 -25.95 -16.51 -18.40
N TRP A 157 -26.23 -15.62 -17.44
CA TRP A 157 -26.50 -16.00 -16.05
C TRP A 157 -27.94 -16.48 -15.82
N GLY A 158 -28.87 -16.15 -16.71
CA GLY A 158 -30.28 -16.55 -16.62
C GLY A 158 -31.24 -15.45 -17.09
N GLU A 159 -32.42 -15.37 -16.48
CA GLU A 159 -33.48 -14.46 -16.95
C GLU A 159 -33.20 -12.98 -16.61
N THR A 160 -32.77 -12.20 -17.59
CA THR A 160 -32.41 -10.77 -17.46
C THR A 160 -33.51 -9.79 -17.85
N SER A 161 -34.71 -10.27 -18.21
CA SER A 161 -35.84 -9.44 -18.67
C SER A 161 -36.22 -8.30 -17.70
N LEU A 162 -36.04 -8.52 -16.40
CA LEU A 162 -36.30 -7.55 -15.34
C LEU A 162 -35.33 -6.37 -15.29
N LEU A 163 -34.19 -6.45 -15.99
CA LEU A 163 -33.22 -5.37 -16.06
C LEU A 163 -33.63 -4.27 -17.05
N GLN A 164 -34.70 -4.46 -17.83
CA GLN A 164 -35.28 -3.43 -18.71
C GLN A 164 -34.25 -2.78 -19.67
N GLY A 165 -33.31 -3.56 -20.20
CA GLY A 165 -32.25 -3.07 -21.09
C GLY A 165 -31.05 -2.44 -20.37
N GLU A 166 -31.03 -2.46 -19.04
CA GLU A 166 -29.86 -2.06 -18.26
C GLU A 166 -28.68 -3.00 -18.47
N ARG A 167 -27.49 -2.40 -18.61
CA ARG A 167 -26.24 -3.12 -18.81
C ARG A 167 -25.33 -2.96 -17.60
N VAL A 168 -24.50 -3.97 -17.38
CA VAL A 168 -23.28 -3.83 -16.57
C VAL A 168 -22.14 -3.64 -17.54
N ILE A 169 -21.40 -2.55 -17.39
CA ILE A 169 -20.20 -2.25 -18.16
C ILE A 169 -18.97 -2.38 -17.28
N ARG A 170 -17.79 -2.51 -17.89
CA ARG A 170 -16.51 -2.53 -17.19
C ARG A 170 -15.56 -1.47 -17.74
N LEU A 171 -15.01 -0.66 -16.85
CA LEU A 171 -13.97 0.31 -17.16
C LEU A 171 -12.65 -0.42 -17.47
N ALA A 172 -12.26 -0.45 -18.74
CA ALA A 172 -11.04 -1.11 -19.20
C ALA A 172 -9.79 -0.22 -19.05
N ALA A 173 -9.96 1.11 -19.01
CA ALA A 173 -8.86 2.07 -18.94
C ALA A 173 -8.26 2.28 -17.54
N MET A 174 -8.76 1.60 -16.50
CA MET A 174 -8.38 1.87 -15.10
C MET A 174 -6.89 1.68 -14.84
N ALA A 175 -6.26 0.67 -15.44
CA ALA A 175 -4.83 0.41 -15.28
C ALA A 175 -3.96 1.58 -15.81
N THR A 176 -4.33 2.16 -16.94
CA THR A 176 -3.66 3.35 -17.49
C THR A 176 -3.89 4.56 -16.59
N CYS A 177 -5.12 4.78 -16.12
CA CYS A 177 -5.43 5.86 -15.19
C CYS A 177 -4.66 5.76 -13.87
N ASP A 178 -4.53 4.57 -13.30
CA ASP A 178 -3.75 4.35 -12.07
C ASP A 178 -2.25 4.56 -12.29
N ARG A 179 -1.71 4.16 -13.45
CA ARG A 179 -0.33 4.50 -13.81
C ARG A 179 -0.11 6.01 -13.85
N LEU A 180 -0.99 6.76 -14.52
CA LEU A 180 -0.87 8.21 -14.62
C LEU A 180 -1.02 8.88 -13.24
N ARG A 181 -1.93 8.37 -12.42
CA ARG A 181 -2.11 8.79 -11.02
C ARG A 181 -0.85 8.54 -10.19
N LEU A 182 -0.24 7.37 -10.32
CA LEU A 182 1.02 7.03 -9.67
C LEU A 182 2.15 7.99 -10.09
N MET A 183 2.27 8.25 -11.38
CA MET A 183 3.32 9.13 -11.92
C MET A 183 3.15 10.58 -11.43
N PHE A 184 1.92 11.03 -11.24
CA PHE A 184 1.62 12.36 -10.71
C PHE A 184 1.89 12.47 -9.20
N PHE A 185 1.34 11.56 -8.38
CA PHE A 185 1.44 11.64 -6.92
C PHE A 185 2.71 10.98 -6.34
N GLY A 186 3.45 10.21 -7.14
CA GLY A 186 4.53 9.34 -6.66
C GLY A 186 4.05 8.16 -5.81
N ASN A 187 2.73 8.01 -5.61
CA ASN A 187 2.13 6.94 -4.83
C ASN A 187 0.64 6.71 -5.22
N LEU A 188 0.07 5.59 -4.78
CA LEU A 188 -1.35 5.25 -5.05
C LEU A 188 -2.26 5.40 -3.82
N ARG A 189 -1.76 6.01 -2.72
CA ARG A 189 -2.61 6.32 -1.55
C ARG A 189 -3.39 7.61 -1.78
N GLN A 190 -2.76 8.59 -2.44
CA GLN A 190 -3.42 9.80 -2.89
C GLN A 190 -4.24 9.54 -4.13
N ASP A 191 -5.36 10.25 -4.24
CA ASP A 191 -6.28 10.15 -5.36
C ASP A 191 -6.74 11.53 -5.82
N TRP A 192 -7.65 11.54 -6.79
CA TRP A 192 -8.18 12.75 -7.40
C TRP A 192 -8.91 13.69 -6.42
N SER A 193 -9.29 13.21 -5.23
CA SER A 193 -9.94 14.03 -4.21
C SER A 193 -8.99 15.03 -3.54
N GLU A 194 -7.68 14.83 -3.61
CA GLU A 194 -6.67 15.75 -3.06
C GLU A 194 -6.81 17.16 -3.67
N PHE A 195 -7.18 17.27 -4.95
CA PHE A 195 -7.47 18.55 -5.59
C PHE A 195 -8.69 19.26 -4.96
N VAL A 196 -9.72 18.50 -4.61
CA VAL A 196 -10.93 19.05 -3.97
C VAL A 196 -10.62 19.48 -2.53
N LEU A 197 -9.86 18.68 -1.80
CA LEU A 197 -9.44 19.01 -0.43
C LEU A 197 -8.55 20.25 -0.38
N ALA A 198 -7.68 20.42 -1.38
CA ALA A 198 -6.85 21.60 -1.53
C ALA A 198 -7.67 22.84 -1.89
N GLU A 199 -8.62 22.75 -2.82
CA GLU A 199 -9.50 23.85 -3.22
C GLU A 199 -10.42 24.32 -2.08
N LEU A 200 -10.93 23.37 -1.28
CA LEU A 200 -11.69 23.69 -0.06
C LEU A 200 -10.82 24.29 1.07
N GLY A 201 -9.50 24.35 0.90
CA GLY A 201 -8.56 24.84 1.91
C GLY A 201 -8.36 23.90 3.11
N LEU A 202 -8.91 22.68 3.05
CA LEU A 202 -8.79 21.65 4.08
C LEU A 202 -7.39 21.02 4.10
N GLN A 203 -6.73 20.96 2.95
CA GLN A 203 -5.33 20.63 2.80
C GLN A 203 -4.57 21.82 2.22
N ARG A 204 -3.49 22.25 2.89
CA ARG A 204 -2.61 23.31 2.40
C ARG A 204 -1.22 22.74 2.23
N PHE A 205 -0.75 22.72 0.99
CA PHE A 205 0.58 22.25 0.62
C PHE A 205 1.56 23.41 0.55
N GLU A 206 2.79 23.18 1.01
CA GLU A 206 3.89 24.13 0.85
C GLU A 206 4.22 24.30 -0.63
N ARG A 207 4.46 25.54 -1.07
CA ARG A 207 4.81 25.81 -2.47
C ARG A 207 6.31 25.66 -2.66
N VAL A 208 6.73 24.45 -3.03
CA VAL A 208 8.13 24.14 -3.34
C VAL A 208 8.36 24.25 -4.84
N ALA A 209 9.43 24.94 -5.25
CA ALA A 209 9.85 24.98 -6.64
C ALA A 209 10.53 23.65 -7.00
N PHE A 210 9.87 22.84 -7.83
CA PHE A 210 10.43 21.59 -8.34
C PHE A 210 11.13 21.81 -9.67
N SER A 211 12.31 21.22 -9.84
CA SER A 211 12.98 21.12 -11.14
C SER A 211 12.44 19.91 -11.93
N LEU A 212 12.74 19.83 -13.23
CA LEU A 212 12.43 18.63 -14.01
C LEU A 212 13.16 17.36 -13.50
N ALA A 213 14.28 17.54 -12.78
CA ALA A 213 14.98 16.44 -12.12
C ALA A 213 14.28 15.98 -10.83
N SER A 214 13.35 16.76 -10.29
CA SER A 214 12.61 16.46 -9.05
C SER A 214 11.42 15.55 -9.35
N ARG A 215 11.70 14.32 -9.76
CA ARG A 215 10.71 13.32 -10.16
C ARG A 215 10.74 12.08 -9.26
N ALA A 216 9.57 11.50 -8.99
CA ALA A 216 9.45 10.31 -8.14
C ALA A 216 9.98 9.03 -8.81
N PHE A 217 9.94 8.99 -10.14
CA PHE A 217 10.38 7.87 -10.97
C PHE A 217 11.30 8.37 -12.06
N SER A 218 12.42 7.67 -12.25
CA SER A 218 13.43 7.96 -13.25
C SER A 218 13.43 6.99 -14.43
N THR A 219 12.86 5.79 -14.27
CA THR A 219 12.71 4.84 -15.37
C THR A 219 11.30 4.26 -15.40
N ARG A 220 10.90 3.73 -16.56
CA ARG A 220 9.62 3.03 -16.71
C ARG A 220 9.57 1.80 -15.82
N ASP A 221 10.67 1.07 -15.71
CA ASP A 221 10.78 -0.16 -14.91
C ASP A 221 10.48 0.09 -13.42
N GLU A 222 10.82 1.27 -12.89
CA GLU A 222 10.45 1.65 -11.51
C GLU A 222 8.93 1.80 -11.33
N VAL A 223 8.24 2.38 -12.32
CA VAL A 223 6.78 2.51 -12.35
C VAL A 223 6.14 1.12 -12.43
N ASP A 224 6.65 0.27 -13.32
CA ASP A 224 6.16 -1.10 -13.55
C ASP A 224 6.35 -1.97 -12.30
N ALA A 225 7.52 -1.88 -11.65
CA ALA A 225 7.81 -2.57 -10.40
C ALA A 225 6.88 -2.09 -9.27
N TYR A 226 6.66 -0.78 -9.14
CA TYR A 226 5.74 -0.24 -8.14
C TYR A 226 4.32 -0.79 -8.32
N LEU A 227 3.79 -0.74 -9.55
CA LEU A 227 2.43 -1.19 -9.87
C LEU A 227 2.28 -2.69 -9.61
N SER A 228 3.27 -3.49 -10.01
CA SER A 228 3.31 -4.93 -9.76
C SER A 228 3.31 -5.26 -8.27
N LEU A 229 4.19 -4.62 -7.47
CA LEU A 229 4.23 -4.78 -6.03
C LEU A 229 2.91 -4.34 -5.35
N HIS A 230 2.28 -3.28 -5.84
CA HIS A 230 0.99 -2.82 -5.35
C HIS A 230 -0.11 -3.85 -5.59
N ARG A 231 -0.23 -4.36 -6.82
CA ARG A 231 -1.23 -5.35 -7.19
C ARG A 231 -1.07 -6.67 -6.44
N LEU A 232 0.17 -7.14 -6.25
CA LEU A 232 0.44 -8.34 -5.45
C LEU A 232 0.02 -8.16 -3.98
N ARG A 233 0.21 -6.96 -3.42
CA ARG A 233 -0.25 -6.65 -2.07
C ARG A 233 -1.77 -6.71 -1.96
N GLU A 234 -2.49 -6.13 -2.92
CA GLU A 234 -3.97 -6.15 -2.94
C GLU A 234 -4.50 -7.57 -3.04
N ARG A 235 -3.97 -8.38 -3.97
CA ARG A 235 -4.32 -9.80 -4.12
C ARG A 235 -4.05 -10.62 -2.86
N LEU A 236 -2.96 -10.31 -2.14
CA LEU A 236 -2.67 -10.94 -0.84
C LEU A 236 -3.71 -10.55 0.22
N GLU A 237 -4.14 -9.29 0.24
CA GLU A 237 -5.17 -8.78 1.16
C GLU A 237 -6.56 -9.37 0.84
N GLU A 238 -6.82 -9.67 -0.44
CA GLU A 238 -8.00 -10.41 -0.92
C GLU A 238 -7.95 -11.92 -0.60
N GLY A 239 -6.81 -12.41 -0.10
CA GLY A 239 -6.66 -13.77 0.40
C GLY A 239 -6.13 -14.79 -0.62
N GLU A 240 -5.56 -14.33 -1.75
CA GLU A 240 -4.93 -15.22 -2.71
C GLU A 240 -3.72 -15.96 -2.09
N CYS A 241 -3.45 -17.17 -2.61
CA CYS A 241 -2.40 -18.06 -2.10
C CYS A 241 -1.01 -17.37 -2.10
N PRO A 242 -0.33 -17.25 -0.94
CA PRO A 242 0.97 -16.59 -0.85
C PRO A 242 2.06 -17.21 -1.74
N GLU A 243 2.00 -18.52 -2.00
CA GLU A 243 2.96 -19.23 -2.85
C GLU A 243 2.90 -18.76 -4.31
N ALA A 244 1.68 -18.63 -4.83
CA ALA A 244 1.45 -18.16 -6.20
C ALA A 244 1.88 -16.70 -6.34
N LEU A 245 1.61 -15.87 -5.33
CA LEU A 245 1.99 -14.46 -5.32
C LEU A 245 3.50 -14.26 -5.17
N HIS A 246 4.17 -15.05 -4.33
CA HIS A 246 5.61 -14.96 -4.12
C HIS A 246 6.40 -15.18 -5.42
N ALA A 247 5.99 -16.16 -6.24
CA ALA A 247 6.61 -16.43 -7.53
C ALA A 247 6.50 -15.27 -8.55
N GLN A 248 5.58 -14.33 -8.33
CA GLN A 248 5.35 -13.17 -9.20
C GLN A 248 6.03 -11.89 -8.67
N VAL A 249 6.67 -11.92 -7.50
CA VAL A 249 7.33 -10.73 -6.94
C VAL A 249 8.47 -10.30 -7.86
N PRO A 250 8.41 -9.10 -8.46
CA PRO A 250 9.45 -8.66 -9.38
C PRO A 250 10.74 -8.32 -8.64
N ALA A 251 11.85 -8.35 -9.37
CA ALA A 251 13.04 -7.61 -8.97
C ALA A 251 12.72 -6.11 -8.99
N VAL A 252 13.45 -5.33 -8.19
CA VAL A 252 13.37 -3.87 -8.23
C VAL A 252 14.63 -3.32 -8.89
N PRO A 253 14.56 -2.18 -9.61
CA PRO A 253 15.74 -1.55 -10.18
C PRO A 253 16.78 -1.23 -9.10
N GLU A 254 18.06 -1.51 -9.41
CA GLU A 254 19.18 -1.28 -8.50
C GLU A 254 19.27 0.19 -8.06
N GLY A 255 19.66 0.41 -6.80
CA GLY A 255 19.85 1.75 -6.24
C GLY A 255 18.55 2.49 -5.88
N ASN A 256 17.36 1.93 -6.15
CA ASN A 256 16.10 2.50 -5.69
C ASN A 256 15.71 1.93 -4.30
N ALA A 257 16.33 2.50 -3.26
CA ALA A 257 16.14 2.06 -1.87
C ALA A 257 14.66 2.05 -1.42
N TRP A 258 13.86 2.98 -1.93
CA TRP A 258 12.43 3.07 -1.62
C TRP A 258 11.62 1.90 -2.20
N LEU A 259 11.87 1.51 -3.46
CA LEU A 259 11.26 0.32 -4.04
C LEU A 259 11.77 -0.96 -3.36
N GLY A 260 13.05 -1.01 -2.99
CA GLY A 260 13.62 -2.08 -2.17
C GLY A 260 12.87 -2.26 -0.85
N GLU A 261 12.62 -1.17 -0.11
CA GLU A 261 11.83 -1.22 1.12
C GLU A 261 10.38 -1.70 0.87
N ARG A 262 9.77 -1.23 -0.22
CA ARG A 262 8.41 -1.64 -0.60
C ARG A 262 8.34 -3.13 -0.90
N ARG A 263 9.31 -3.67 -1.66
CA ARG A 263 9.44 -5.10 -1.96
C ARG A 263 9.65 -5.91 -0.69
N ALA A 264 10.58 -5.49 0.18
CA ALA A 264 10.86 -6.15 1.45
C ALA A 264 9.62 -6.22 2.35
N ARG A 265 8.81 -5.14 2.39
CA ARG A 265 7.55 -5.11 3.15
C ARG A 265 6.50 -6.07 2.59
N LEU A 266 6.40 -6.22 1.27
CA LEU A 266 5.51 -7.20 0.65
C LEU A 266 5.96 -8.64 0.98
N LEU A 267 7.25 -8.94 0.81
CA LEU A 267 7.84 -10.24 1.15
C LEU A 267 7.64 -10.60 2.62
N TYR A 268 7.82 -9.63 3.52
CA TYR A 268 7.49 -9.82 4.94
C TYR A 268 6.03 -10.25 5.12
N ARG A 269 5.07 -9.53 4.52
CA ARG A 269 3.63 -9.87 4.61
C ARG A 269 3.30 -11.23 3.99
N LEU A 270 3.93 -11.58 2.86
CA LEU A 270 3.82 -12.90 2.24
C LEU A 270 4.31 -13.99 3.21
N GLY A 271 5.47 -13.78 3.84
CA GLY A 271 6.01 -14.68 4.86
C GLY A 271 5.06 -14.86 6.05
N GLN A 272 4.44 -13.77 6.53
CA GLN A 272 3.42 -13.85 7.60
C GLN A 272 2.17 -14.64 7.18
N ALA A 273 1.72 -14.47 5.93
CA ALA A 273 0.57 -15.20 5.41
C ALA A 273 0.91 -16.69 5.22
N ALA A 274 2.09 -17.00 4.69
CA ALA A 274 2.61 -18.36 4.53
C ALA A 274 2.75 -19.07 5.89
N GLU A 275 3.34 -18.40 6.89
CA GLU A 275 3.51 -18.94 8.24
C GLU A 275 2.16 -19.25 8.90
N ARG A 276 1.18 -18.33 8.80
CA ARG A 276 -0.19 -18.56 9.29
C ARG A 276 -0.88 -19.71 8.57
N GLY A 277 -0.59 -19.89 7.28
CA GLY A 277 -1.09 -20.98 6.46
C GLY A 277 -0.30 -22.29 6.57
N GLY A 278 0.64 -22.41 7.51
CA GLY A 278 1.44 -23.64 7.73
C GLY A 278 2.54 -23.90 6.69
N ARG A 279 2.79 -22.98 5.75
CA ARG A 279 3.80 -23.11 4.69
C ARG A 279 5.15 -22.58 5.17
N GLN A 280 5.81 -23.38 6.02
CA GLN A 280 7.02 -22.96 6.74
C GLN A 280 8.21 -22.69 5.82
N ALA A 281 8.40 -23.50 4.78
CA ALA A 281 9.48 -23.32 3.81
C ALA A 281 9.36 -21.98 3.07
N LEU A 282 8.18 -21.68 2.53
CA LEU A 282 7.90 -20.40 1.89
C LEU A 282 8.09 -19.22 2.86
N ALA A 283 7.62 -19.35 4.11
CA ALA A 283 7.78 -18.30 5.10
C ALA A 283 9.27 -17.99 5.38
N LEU A 284 10.11 -19.02 5.53
CA LEU A 284 11.55 -18.86 5.70
C LEU A 284 12.21 -18.20 4.48
N GLN A 285 11.81 -18.59 3.26
CA GLN A 285 12.30 -17.99 2.03
C GLN A 285 11.91 -16.51 1.94
N ALA A 286 10.63 -16.20 2.08
CA ALA A 286 10.14 -14.82 1.99
C ALA A 286 10.76 -13.91 3.06
N TYR A 287 10.95 -14.40 4.29
CA TYR A 287 11.65 -13.63 5.32
C TYR A 287 13.15 -13.46 5.03
N ALA A 288 13.79 -14.41 4.35
CA ALA A 288 15.18 -14.27 3.91
C ALA A 288 15.31 -13.22 2.80
N GLU A 289 14.44 -13.26 1.80
CA GLU A 289 14.43 -12.30 0.70
C GLU A 289 14.06 -10.88 1.14
N ALA A 290 13.19 -10.75 2.17
CA ALA A 290 12.86 -9.45 2.77
C ALA A 290 14.03 -8.83 3.55
N ASP A 291 15.01 -9.65 3.97
CA ASP A 291 16.20 -9.21 4.66
C ASP A 291 17.34 -8.85 3.68
N SER A 292 17.44 -9.60 2.59
CA SER A 292 18.50 -9.48 1.59
C SER A 292 18.25 -8.34 0.59
N SER A 293 17.73 -7.18 1.00
CA SER A 293 17.74 -6.01 0.10
C SER A 293 19.20 -5.59 -0.13
N GLU A 294 19.76 -6.11 -1.23
CA GLU A 294 21.14 -5.91 -1.68
C GLU A 294 21.44 -4.41 -1.97
N ASP A 295 20.40 -3.59 -2.10
CA ASP A 295 20.45 -2.17 -2.47
C ASP A 295 20.70 -1.17 -1.32
N GLY A 296 21.38 -1.59 -0.25
CA GLY A 296 21.86 -0.66 0.79
C GLY A 296 20.80 -0.12 1.77
N GLY A 297 19.52 -0.46 1.60
CA GLY A 297 18.50 -0.31 2.65
C GLY A 297 18.59 -1.49 3.61
N GLY A 298 18.98 -1.26 4.87
CA GLY A 298 19.03 -2.33 5.88
C GLY A 298 17.69 -3.04 5.94
N GLY A 299 17.64 -4.29 5.47
CA GLY A 299 16.41 -5.03 5.17
C GLY A 299 15.39 -5.12 6.30
N HIS A 300 14.24 -5.75 6.05
CA HIS A 300 13.11 -5.66 6.98
C HIS A 300 13.41 -6.34 8.34
N VAL A 301 13.69 -5.54 9.38
CA VAL A 301 14.12 -6.01 10.71
C VAL A 301 13.20 -7.07 11.29
N GLU A 302 11.88 -6.85 11.21
CA GLU A 302 10.91 -7.79 11.74
C GLU A 302 10.90 -9.12 10.96
N ALA A 303 11.26 -9.10 9.66
CA ALA A 303 11.37 -10.33 8.87
C ALA A 303 12.56 -11.18 9.35
N ARG A 304 13.71 -10.55 9.62
CA ARG A 304 14.86 -11.23 10.25
C ARG A 304 14.50 -11.89 11.57
N ILE A 305 13.87 -11.12 12.46
CA ILE A 305 13.47 -11.62 13.79
C ILE A 305 12.52 -12.81 13.65
N ARG A 306 11.54 -12.72 12.73
CA ARG A 306 10.61 -13.83 12.49
C ARG A 306 11.28 -15.05 11.88
N ARG A 307 12.21 -14.87 10.95
CA ARG A 307 13.01 -15.96 10.39
C ARG A 307 13.74 -16.74 11.49
N LEU A 308 14.42 -16.04 12.40
CA LEU A 308 15.12 -16.68 13.53
C LEU A 308 14.15 -17.45 14.44
N ARG A 309 13.02 -16.83 14.80
CA ARG A 309 12.00 -17.47 15.65
C ARG A 309 11.36 -18.68 14.98
N LEU A 310 11.18 -18.65 13.66
CA LEU A 310 10.63 -19.77 12.91
C LEU A 310 11.65 -20.91 12.85
N LEU A 311 12.92 -20.65 12.51
CA LEU A 311 13.99 -21.67 12.52
C LEU A 311 14.12 -22.33 13.90
N GLU A 312 14.10 -21.54 14.98
CA GLU A 312 14.14 -22.08 16.34
C GLU A 312 12.93 -22.99 16.62
N ARG A 313 11.72 -22.59 16.19
CA ARG A 313 10.49 -23.39 16.37
C ARG A 313 10.53 -24.71 15.60
N LEU A 314 11.20 -24.73 14.45
CA LEU A 314 11.40 -25.91 13.62
C LEU A 314 12.51 -26.84 14.13
N GLY A 315 13.26 -26.43 15.16
CA GLY A 315 14.39 -27.18 15.67
C GLY A 315 15.68 -27.01 14.86
N GLU A 316 15.70 -26.11 13.86
CA GLU A 316 16.89 -25.75 13.07
C GLU A 316 17.82 -24.82 13.89
N HIS A 317 18.20 -25.25 15.09
CA HIS A 317 18.92 -24.43 16.07
C HIS A 317 20.29 -23.96 15.58
N GLU A 318 21.04 -24.82 14.87
CA GLU A 318 22.36 -24.48 14.32
C GLU A 318 22.26 -23.34 13.31
N ARG A 319 21.28 -23.44 12.40
CA ARG A 319 21.02 -22.45 11.36
C ARG A 319 20.54 -21.13 11.95
N ALA A 320 19.64 -21.18 12.93
CA ALA A 320 19.19 -20.01 13.68
C ALA A 320 20.36 -19.33 14.42
N PHE A 321 21.22 -20.11 15.08
CA PHE A 321 22.37 -19.59 15.82
C PHE A 321 23.39 -18.94 14.89
N GLY A 322 23.71 -19.56 13.75
CA GLY A 322 24.60 -18.99 12.75
C GLY A 322 24.11 -17.63 12.25
N LEU A 323 22.84 -17.53 11.86
CA LEU A 323 22.24 -16.26 11.43
C LEU A 323 22.23 -15.20 12.54
N ALA A 324 21.81 -15.56 13.75
CA ALA A 324 21.78 -14.64 14.88
C ALA A 324 23.19 -14.12 15.25
N SER A 325 24.21 -14.97 15.12
CA SER A 325 25.61 -14.60 15.38
C SER A 325 26.14 -13.61 14.33
N VAL A 326 25.83 -13.83 13.05
CA VAL A 326 26.18 -12.88 11.98
C VAL A 326 25.51 -11.53 12.20
N MET A 327 24.23 -11.51 12.59
CA MET A 327 23.52 -10.27 12.91
C MET A 327 24.15 -9.52 14.09
N ALA A 328 24.50 -10.24 15.17
CA ALA A 328 25.16 -9.65 16.33
C ALA A 328 26.54 -9.08 15.97
N ALA A 329 27.32 -9.77 15.14
CA ALA A 329 28.61 -9.30 14.65
C ALA A 329 28.48 -8.05 13.78
N ARG A 330 27.52 -8.03 12.83
CA ARG A 330 27.23 -6.85 11.98
C ARG A 330 26.90 -5.63 12.84
N LYS A 331 26.05 -5.79 13.85
CA LYS A 331 25.71 -4.72 14.79
C LYS A 331 26.96 -4.15 15.50
N ALA A 332 27.90 -4.99 15.91
CA ALA A 332 29.12 -4.54 16.58
C ALA A 332 30.06 -3.71 15.68
N THR A 333 29.92 -3.82 14.36
CA THR A 333 30.74 -3.10 13.37
C THR A 333 30.12 -1.81 12.81
N LEU A 334 28.80 -1.62 12.92
CA LEU A 334 28.16 -0.37 12.53
C LEU A 334 28.26 0.65 13.67
N ASP A 335 28.74 1.86 13.38
CA ASP A 335 28.76 2.99 14.32
C ASP A 335 27.38 3.22 14.96
N GLU A 336 27.36 3.74 16.19
CA GLU A 336 26.21 3.99 17.10
C GLU A 336 25.04 4.84 16.55
N GLN A 337 24.93 5.03 15.24
CA GLN A 337 23.80 5.70 14.61
C GLN A 337 22.55 4.80 14.65
N THR A 338 21.90 4.85 15.82
CA THR A 338 20.58 4.30 16.16
C THR A 338 20.42 2.80 15.87
N PRO A 339 20.99 1.91 16.71
CA PRO A 339 20.69 0.49 16.62
C PRO A 339 19.18 0.25 16.72
N ASP A 340 18.64 -0.66 15.90
CA ASP A 340 17.25 -1.05 16.07
C ASP A 340 17.10 -1.79 17.41
N GLU A 341 16.46 -1.13 18.38
CA GLU A 341 16.23 -1.64 19.73
C GLU A 341 15.47 -2.97 19.71
N ARG A 342 14.59 -3.17 18.71
CA ARG A 342 13.79 -4.40 18.58
C ARG A 342 14.65 -5.59 18.18
N GLU A 343 15.55 -5.37 17.23
CA GLU A 343 16.52 -6.39 16.82
C GLU A 343 17.44 -6.76 17.99
N SER A 344 17.93 -5.74 18.69
CA SER A 344 18.80 -5.90 19.86
C SER A 344 18.13 -6.76 20.94
N GLN A 345 16.92 -6.40 21.34
CA GLN A 345 16.15 -7.14 22.33
C GLN A 345 15.82 -8.57 21.87
N ALA A 346 15.58 -8.78 20.57
CA ALA A 346 15.33 -10.11 20.02
C ALA A 346 16.59 -10.99 20.11
N LEU A 347 17.75 -10.48 19.73
CA LEU A 347 19.03 -11.20 19.77
C LEU A 347 19.44 -11.54 21.21
N GLU A 348 19.31 -10.59 22.15
CA GLU A 348 19.60 -10.80 23.58
C GLU A 348 18.77 -11.95 24.18
N ARG A 349 17.55 -12.17 23.69
CA ARG A 349 16.69 -13.27 24.15
C ARG A 349 16.96 -14.58 23.40
N LEU A 350 17.23 -14.52 22.11
CA LEU A 350 17.39 -15.69 21.25
C LEU A 350 18.75 -16.37 21.41
N LEU A 351 19.85 -15.59 21.40
CA LEU A 351 21.21 -16.15 21.45
C LEU A 351 21.43 -17.05 22.68
N PRO A 352 21.08 -16.67 23.93
CA PRO A 352 21.27 -17.54 25.09
C PRO A 352 20.40 -18.80 25.05
N ARG A 353 19.21 -18.75 24.44
CA ARG A 353 18.33 -19.92 24.26
C ARG A 353 18.93 -20.89 23.25
N LEU A 354 19.42 -20.38 22.12
CA LEU A 354 20.04 -21.19 21.07
C LEU A 354 21.34 -21.84 21.56
N ARG A 355 22.20 -21.09 22.29
CA ARG A 355 23.42 -21.64 22.90
C ARG A 355 23.10 -22.80 23.85
N ARG A 356 22.09 -22.66 24.70
CA ARG A 356 21.63 -23.75 25.59
C ARG A 356 21.12 -24.96 24.82
N ARG A 357 20.33 -24.76 23.75
CA ARG A 357 19.82 -25.85 22.91
C ARG A 357 20.94 -26.60 22.18
N LEU A 358 22.03 -25.93 21.86
CA LEU A 358 23.21 -26.49 21.17
C LEU A 358 24.30 -27.01 22.13
N GLY A 359 24.11 -26.92 23.45
CA GLY A 359 25.14 -27.31 24.43
C GLY A 359 26.38 -26.43 24.44
N LEU A 360 26.30 -25.21 23.89
CA LEU A 360 27.40 -24.25 23.86
C LEU A 360 27.54 -23.54 25.21
N ALA A 361 28.78 -23.14 25.55
CA ALA A 361 29.05 -22.36 26.74
C ALA A 361 28.23 -21.07 26.76
N ALA A 362 27.68 -20.70 27.91
CA ALA A 362 26.97 -19.42 28.08
C ALA A 362 27.93 -18.25 27.79
N GLU A 363 27.40 -17.20 27.16
CA GLU A 363 28.14 -15.95 27.08
C GLU A 363 28.33 -15.37 28.48
N VAL A 364 29.56 -14.96 28.77
CA VAL A 364 29.85 -14.20 29.99
C VAL A 364 29.21 -12.82 29.80
N PRO A 365 28.27 -12.40 30.66
CA PRO A 365 27.72 -11.06 30.56
C PRO A 365 28.86 -10.05 30.65
N GLN A 366 29.04 -9.21 29.62
CA GLN A 366 29.87 -8.03 29.79
C GLN A 366 29.16 -7.14 30.82
N ALA A 367 29.82 -6.90 31.95
CA ALA A 367 29.30 -5.97 32.94
C ALA A 367 29.07 -4.63 32.26
N SER A 368 27.83 -4.11 32.32
CA SER A 368 27.57 -2.75 31.89
C SER A 368 28.56 -1.84 32.61
N PRO A 369 29.27 -0.93 31.89
CA PRO A 369 30.15 0.01 32.56
C PRO A 369 29.34 0.72 33.63
N PRO A 370 29.89 0.92 34.84
CA PRO A 370 29.17 1.59 35.90
C PRO A 370 28.66 2.92 35.34
N PRO A 371 27.37 3.22 35.48
CA PRO A 371 26.81 4.45 34.95
C PRO A 371 27.63 5.61 35.48
N GLU A 372 27.98 6.52 34.58
CA GLU A 372 28.86 7.63 34.89
C GLU A 372 28.22 8.49 35.98
N ARG A 373 28.82 8.46 37.17
CA ARG A 373 28.27 9.15 38.34
C ARG A 373 28.77 10.58 38.35
N TRP A 374 27.85 11.52 38.23
CA TRP A 374 28.14 12.94 38.40
C TRP A 374 27.58 13.41 39.75
N ASP A 375 28.48 13.85 40.63
CA ASP A 375 28.12 14.42 41.93
C ASP A 375 28.03 15.95 41.81
N LEU A 376 26.81 16.50 41.92
CA LEU A 376 26.59 17.95 41.95
C LEU A 376 26.68 18.47 43.39
N CYS A 377 27.79 19.13 43.75
CA CYS A 377 27.94 19.80 45.04
C CYS A 377 27.36 21.23 45.00
N LEU A 378 26.19 21.42 45.60
CA LEU A 378 25.58 22.75 45.76
C LEU A 378 26.00 23.39 47.10
N LYS A 379 26.38 24.66 47.08
CA LYS A 379 26.63 25.45 48.31
C LYS A 379 25.31 25.69 49.06
N ARG A 380 25.36 25.57 50.39
CA ARG A 380 24.23 25.44 51.34
C ARG A 380 23.21 26.60 51.38
N SER A 381 23.34 27.62 50.54
CA SER A 381 22.48 28.82 50.54
C SER A 381 21.55 28.97 49.34
N ALA A 382 21.49 27.99 48.42
CA ALA A 382 20.57 28.06 47.28
C ALA A 382 19.31 27.21 47.53
N GLY A 383 18.17 27.87 47.68
CA GLY A 383 16.84 27.23 47.81
C GLY A 383 16.43 26.41 46.58
N LYS A 384 15.34 25.63 46.75
CA LYS A 384 14.79 24.64 45.79
C LYS A 384 14.67 25.09 44.33
N GLU A 385 14.53 26.40 44.08
CA GLU A 385 14.27 26.96 42.75
C GLU A 385 15.47 26.96 41.80
N ARG A 386 16.72 26.98 42.30
CA ARG A 386 17.92 26.95 41.43
C ARG A 386 18.31 25.55 40.92
N CYS A 387 17.75 24.47 41.48
CA CYS A 387 17.96 23.13 40.92
C CYS A 387 17.40 22.99 39.49
N ARG A 388 16.38 23.79 39.12
CA ARG A 388 15.82 23.78 37.77
C ARG A 388 16.64 24.58 36.75
N SER A 389 17.33 25.64 37.17
CA SER A 389 18.05 26.52 36.23
C SER A 389 19.46 26.03 35.85
N ALA A 390 20.07 25.13 36.63
CA ALA A 390 21.32 24.47 36.25
C ALA A 390 21.11 23.30 35.24
N TRP A 391 19.87 23.08 34.80
CA TRP A 391 19.42 21.89 34.08
C TRP A 391 18.82 22.23 32.72
N SER A 392 19.67 22.39 31.69
CA SER A 392 19.28 22.57 30.29
C SER A 392 19.82 21.46 29.39
N ARG A 393 19.59 20.19 29.76
CA ARG A 393 19.78 19.04 28.85
C ARG A 393 18.62 18.03 28.96
N PRO A 394 17.97 17.65 27.83
CA PRO A 394 16.80 16.77 27.84
C PRO A 394 17.23 15.30 27.79
N SER A 395 17.35 14.63 28.96
CA SER A 395 17.29 13.15 29.14
C SER A 395 17.81 12.74 30.53
N ALA A 396 17.09 13.05 31.60
CA ALA A 396 17.36 12.51 32.93
C ALA A 396 16.07 12.02 33.60
N ILE A 397 16.10 10.78 34.08
CA ILE A 397 15.05 10.18 34.90
C ILE A 397 15.46 10.34 36.38
N ILE A 398 14.57 10.86 37.21
CA ILE A 398 14.82 11.14 38.63
C ILE A 398 14.18 10.03 39.48
N TRP A 399 14.95 9.40 40.39
CA TRP A 399 14.42 8.67 41.54
C TRP A 399 14.96 9.28 42.85
N VAL A 400 14.11 9.37 43.88
CA VAL A 400 14.23 10.29 45.01
C VAL A 400 14.87 9.68 46.29
N LEU A 401 15.77 10.49 46.88
CA LEU A 401 16.27 10.65 48.26
C LEU A 401 16.66 9.45 49.17
N ARG A 402 17.90 9.52 49.68
CA ARG A 402 18.20 9.32 51.11
C ARG A 402 19.34 10.25 51.58
N ARG A 403 19.11 10.97 52.69
CA ARG A 403 20.06 11.78 53.50
C ARG A 403 21.08 12.64 52.73
N HIS A 404 20.61 13.76 52.18
CA HIS A 404 21.42 14.94 51.80
C HIS A 404 22.57 14.71 50.79
N ARG A 405 22.52 13.62 50.01
CA ARG A 405 23.26 13.46 48.76
C ARG A 405 22.27 13.27 47.62
N TYR A 406 22.40 14.08 46.57
CA TYR A 406 21.65 13.87 45.33
C TYR A 406 22.48 12.93 44.47
N THR A 407 21.99 11.71 44.26
CA THR A 407 22.63 10.74 43.35
C THR A 407 21.69 10.59 42.16
N MET A 408 22.20 10.81 40.95
CA MET A 408 21.41 10.67 39.74
C MET A 408 22.05 9.63 38.83
N TRP A 409 21.20 8.87 38.14
CA TRP A 409 21.61 7.79 37.26
C TRP A 409 21.09 8.11 35.85
N ARG A 410 21.95 8.11 34.84
CA ARG A 410 21.55 8.20 33.44
C ARG A 410 21.62 6.80 32.85
N MET A 411 20.50 6.28 32.35
CA MET A 411 20.53 5.09 31.49
C MET A 411 21.07 5.51 30.14
N ARG A 412 22.12 4.82 29.67
CA ARG A 412 22.55 4.89 28.27
C ARG A 412 21.62 4.03 27.42
#